data_AF-A0A376KNA6-F1
#
_entry.id   AF-A0A376KNA6-F1
#
_cell.length_a   1.000
_cell.length_b   1.000
_cell.length_c   1.000
_cell.angle_alpha   90.00
_cell.angle_beta   90.00
_cell.angle_gamma   90.00
#
_symmetry.space_group_name_H-M   'P 1'
#
loop_
_entity.id
_entity.type
_entity.pdbx_description
1 polymer ?
#
loop_
_entity_poly.entity_id
_entity_poly.type
_entity_poly.pdbx_seq_one_letter_code
_entity_poly.pdbx_strand_id
1 'polypeptide(L)'
;MRPSDLLLDFGHPVAYYPGLVKYMGSPHAVIFFGQIFYWQDKAHAAEGVHKTREEIQHETGLTFEQQAVARKHLVSRGIFG
;
A
#
# COMPACT_ATOMS: atom_id res chain seq x y z
N MET A 1 11.72 -2.15 26.91
CA MET A 1 11.56 -2.81 25.60
C MET A 1 12.33 -2.04 24.57
N ARG A 2 13.05 -2.71 23.66
CA ARG A 2 13.70 -2.04 22.54
C ARG A 2 12.70 -1.90 21.39
N PRO A 3 12.78 -0.85 20.56
CA PRO A 3 11.92 -0.71 19.38
C PRO A 3 11.98 -1.91 18.43
N SER A 4 13.12 -2.62 18.38
CA SER A 4 13.29 -3.84 17.60
C SER A 4 12.44 -5.01 18.09
N ASP A 5 12.17 -5.08 19.40
CA ASP A 5 11.35 -6.14 20.00
C ASP A 5 9.88 -5.93 19.60
N LEU A 6 9.44 -4.68 19.52
CA LEU A 6 8.10 -4.29 19.05
C LEU A 6 7.86 -4.66 17.59
N LEU A 7 8.89 -4.59 16.72
CA LEU A 7 8.73 -4.90 15.30
C LEU A 7 8.28 -6.34 15.04
N LEU A 8 8.67 -7.28 15.90
CA LEU A 8 8.26 -8.68 15.78
C LEU A 8 6.78 -8.88 16.19
N ASP A 9 6.27 -8.01 17.05
CA ASP A 9 4.90 -8.09 17.59
C ASP A 9 3.87 -7.39 16.69
N PHE A 10 4.28 -6.42 15.87
CA PHE A 10 3.39 -5.62 15.00
C PHE A 10 3.09 -6.24 13.63
N GLY A 11 3.60 -7.44 13.33
CA GLY A 11 3.35 -8.14 12.07
C GLY A 11 4.36 -7.82 10.97
N HIS A 12 3.96 -8.05 9.71
CA HIS A 12 4.88 -7.90 8.58
C HIS A 12 5.05 -6.43 8.17
N PRO A 13 6.30 -5.97 7.93
CA PRO A 13 6.55 -4.61 7.45
C PRO A 13 6.00 -4.40 6.04
N VAL A 14 5.45 -3.22 5.79
CA VAL A 14 5.08 -2.77 4.44
C VAL A 14 6.30 -2.17 3.76
N ALA A 15 6.58 -2.64 2.54
CA ALA A 15 7.68 -2.12 1.74
C ALA A 15 7.41 -0.67 1.30
N TYR A 16 8.42 0.18 1.45
CA TYR A 16 8.36 1.57 1.01
C TYR A 16 9.60 1.92 0.18
N TYR A 17 9.36 2.49 -1.00
CA TYR A 17 10.40 2.90 -1.94
C TYR A 17 10.39 4.42 -2.13
N PRO A 18 11.17 5.20 -1.35
CA PRO A 18 11.16 6.66 -1.42
C PRO A 18 11.44 7.22 -2.82
N GLY A 19 12.27 6.52 -3.62
CA GLY A 19 12.58 6.89 -4.99
C GLY A 19 11.37 6.93 -5.94
N LEU A 20 10.26 6.26 -5.57
CA LEU A 20 9.02 6.25 -6.34
C LEU A 20 8.12 7.46 -6.08
N VAL A 21 8.36 8.23 -5.01
CA VAL A 21 7.49 9.37 -4.65
C VAL A 21 7.42 10.41 -5.76
N LYS A 22 8.54 10.71 -6.43
CA LYS A 22 8.56 11.67 -7.55
C LYS A 22 7.72 11.23 -8.74
N TYR A 23 7.52 9.92 -8.91
CA TYR A 23 6.71 9.34 -9.98
C TYR A 23 5.25 9.16 -9.57
N MET A 24 4.98 8.83 -8.29
CA MET A 24 3.65 8.49 -7.78
C MET A 24 2.95 9.64 -7.06
N GLY A 25 3.65 10.73 -6.75
CA GLY A 25 3.11 11.98 -6.22
C GLY A 25 3.04 12.09 -4.70
N SER A 26 3.05 10.99 -3.95
CA SER A 26 3.11 11.01 -2.48
C SER A 26 3.66 9.71 -1.89
N PRO A 27 4.20 9.73 -0.66
CA PRO A 27 4.56 8.51 0.07
C PRO A 27 3.38 7.54 0.24
N HIS A 28 2.18 8.06 0.51
CA HIS A 28 0.97 7.24 0.63
C HIS A 28 0.65 6.52 -0.68
N ALA A 29 0.82 7.17 -1.83
CA ALA A 29 0.64 6.53 -3.14
C ALA A 29 1.63 5.38 -3.37
N VAL A 30 2.88 5.53 -2.93
CA VAL A 30 3.89 4.46 -3.03
C VAL A 30 3.53 3.26 -2.15
N ILE A 31 3.17 3.50 -0.89
CA ILE A 31 2.76 2.44 0.05
C ILE A 31 1.51 1.72 -0.47
N PHE A 32 0.50 2.48 -0.88
CA PHE A 32 -0.75 1.94 -1.42
C PHE A 32 -0.52 1.09 -2.67
N PHE A 33 0.28 1.58 -3.62
CA PHE A 33 0.64 0.84 -4.83
C PHE A 33 1.42 -0.44 -4.51
N GLY A 34 2.44 -0.34 -3.66
CA GLY A 34 3.29 -1.46 -3.28
C GLY A 34 2.48 -2.60 -2.64
N GLN A 35 1.52 -2.25 -1.77
CA GLN A 35 0.68 -3.26 -1.12
C GLN A 35 -0.26 -3.96 -2.09
N ILE A 36 -0.88 -3.22 -3.02
CA ILE A 36 -1.72 -3.81 -4.07
C ILE A 36 -0.91 -4.76 -4.95
N PHE A 37 0.28 -4.34 -5.37
CA PHE A 37 1.17 -5.14 -6.20
C PHE A 37 1.63 -6.43 -5.49
N TYR A 38 1.97 -6.33 -4.20
CA TYR A 38 2.32 -7.50 -3.37
C TYR A 38 1.18 -8.53 -3.30
N TRP A 39 -0.07 -8.07 -3.15
CA TRP A 39 -1.21 -8.98 -3.16
C TRP A 39 -1.49 -9.58 -4.53
N GLN A 40 -1.23 -8.85 -5.63
CA GLN A 40 -1.38 -9.39 -6.99
C GLN A 40 -0.43 -10.56 -7.22
N ASP A 41 0.81 -10.45 -6.74
CA ASP A 41 1.81 -11.52 -6.84
C ASP A 41 1.42 -12.75 -6.01
N LYS A 42 0.80 -12.54 -4.84
CA LYS A 42 0.32 -13.62 -3.96
C LYS A 42 -1.01 -14.24 -4.38
N ALA A 43 -1.86 -13.50 -5.06
CA ALA A 43 -3.12 -13.99 -5.59
C ALA A 43 -2.84 -14.69 -6.93
N HIS A 44 -2.50 -15.98 -6.90
CA HIS A 44 -2.45 -16.85 -8.09
C HIS A 44 -3.80 -16.97 -8.85
N ALA A 45 -4.79 -16.14 -8.55
CA ALA A 45 -6.16 -16.30 -8.96
C ALA A 45 -6.49 -15.44 -10.18
N ALA A 46 -7.08 -16.09 -11.20
CA ALA A 46 -7.63 -15.49 -12.41
C ALA A 46 -8.70 -14.39 -12.18
N GLU A 47 -9.08 -14.13 -10.93
CA GLU A 47 -10.18 -13.22 -10.54
C GLU A 47 -9.70 -11.85 -10.01
N GLY A 48 -8.40 -11.66 -9.80
CA GLY A 48 -7.83 -10.38 -9.34
C GLY A 48 -7.88 -10.16 -7.82
N VAL A 49 -7.26 -9.08 -7.37
CA VAL A 49 -7.15 -8.73 -5.94
C VAL A 49 -8.40 -7.99 -5.49
N HIS A 50 -9.29 -8.67 -4.77
CA HIS A 50 -10.42 -8.06 -4.09
C HIS A 50 -10.07 -7.82 -2.62
N LYS A 51 -9.55 -6.63 -2.31
CA LYS A 51 -9.29 -6.19 -0.93
C LYS A 51 -10.20 -5.03 -0.55
N THR A 52 -10.76 -5.08 0.65
CA THR A 52 -11.58 -4.00 1.19
C THR A 52 -10.71 -2.86 1.70
N ARG A 53 -11.31 -1.67 1.91
CA ARG A 53 -10.59 -0.50 2.43
C ARG A 53 -10.08 -0.73 3.85
N GLU A 54 -10.80 -1.54 4.62
CA GLU A 54 -10.47 -1.96 5.97
C GLU A 54 -9.23 -2.84 5.99
N GLU A 55 -9.13 -3.82 5.07
CA GLU A 55 -7.93 -4.66 4.94
C GLU A 55 -6.72 -3.81 4.53
N ILE A 56 -6.90 -2.86 3.61
CA ILE A 56 -5.84 -1.92 3.24
C ILE A 56 -5.41 -1.10 4.45
N GLN A 57 -6.35 -0.57 5.22
CA GLN A 57 -6.03 0.20 6.42
C GLN A 57 -5.32 -0.64 7.47
N HIS A 58 -5.74 -1.89 7.66
CA HIS A 58 -5.13 -2.80 8.62
C HIS A 58 -3.68 -3.12 8.26
N GLU A 59 -3.38 -3.39 6.98
CA GLU A 59 -2.03 -3.75 6.57
C GLU A 59 -1.11 -2.52 6.40
N THR A 60 -1.63 -1.38 5.95
CA THR A 60 -0.80 -0.20 5.61
C THR A 60 -0.85 0.94 6.61
N GLY A 61 -1.84 0.94 7.51
CA GLY A 61 -2.16 2.08 8.38
C GLY A 61 -2.79 3.27 7.66
N LEU A 62 -2.99 3.21 6.34
CA LEU A 62 -3.58 4.32 5.58
C LEU A 62 -5.07 4.45 5.88
N THR A 63 -5.47 5.64 6.33
CA THR A 63 -6.89 5.97 6.51
C THR A 63 -7.63 5.94 5.18
N PHE A 64 -8.95 5.84 5.24
CA PHE A 64 -9.82 5.86 4.06
C PHE A 64 -9.63 7.09 3.17
N GLU A 65 -9.33 8.24 3.76
CA GLU A 65 -9.01 9.48 3.05
C GLU A 65 -7.63 9.42 2.38
N GLN A 66 -6.62 8.92 3.11
CA GLN A 66 -5.27 8.73 2.56
C GLN A 66 -5.27 7.74 1.40
N GLN A 67 -6.04 6.64 1.49
CA GLN A 67 -6.26 5.70 0.40
C GLN A 67 -6.90 6.38 -0.82
N ALA A 68 -7.91 7.21 -0.61
CA ALA A 68 -8.59 7.93 -1.71
C ALA A 68 -7.64 8.93 -2.40
N VAL A 69 -6.86 9.69 -1.62
CA VAL A 69 -5.85 10.63 -2.13
C VAL A 69 -4.74 9.88 -2.86
N ALA A 70 -4.24 8.77 -2.30
CA ALA A 70 -3.26 7.89 -2.94
C ALA A 70 -3.78 7.39 -4.30
N ARG A 71 -5.01 6.86 -4.35
CA ARG A 71 -5.65 6.42 -5.61
C ARG A 71 -5.76 7.57 -6.61
N LYS A 72 -6.20 8.76 -6.18
CA LYS A 72 -6.28 9.95 -7.05
C LYS A 72 -4.92 10.31 -7.65
N HIS A 73 -3.85 10.25 -6.85
CA HIS A 73 -2.50 10.48 -7.34
C HIS A 73 -2.10 9.48 -8.43
N LEU A 74 -2.35 8.20 -8.21
CA LEU A 74 -2.00 7.12 -9.14
C LEU A 74 -2.81 7.21 -10.45
N VAL A 75 -4.12 7.47 -10.37
CA VAL A 75 -4.99 7.66 -11.54
C VAL A 75 -4.59 8.89 -12.35
N SER A 76 -4.36 10.04 -11.70
CA SER A 76 -3.94 11.27 -12.40
C SER A 76 -2.59 11.16 -13.12
N ARG A 77 -1.82 10.10 -12.83
CA ARG A 77 -0.52 9.79 -13.41
C ARG A 77 -0.55 8.61 -14.37
N GLY A 78 -1.73 8.04 -14.65
CA GLY A 78 -1.89 6.90 -15.56
C GLY A 78 -1.32 5.59 -15.04
N ILE A 79 -1.08 5.47 -13.73
CA ILE A 79 -0.57 4.23 -13.10
C ILE A 79 -1.72 3.26 -12.85
N PHE A 80 -2.87 3.78 -12.42
CA PHE A 80 -4.11 3.01 -12.28
C PHE A 80 -5.14 3.44 -13.33
N GLY A 81 -5.93 2.46 -13.76
CA GLY A 81 -7.14 2.64 -14.57
C GLY A 81 -8.36 3.08 -13.77
#